data_AF-A0A9J5ZVU2-F1
#
_entry.id   AF-A0A9J5ZVU2-F1
#
_cell.length_a   1.000
_cell.length_b   1.000
_cell.length_c   1.000
_cell.angle_alpha   90.00
_cell.angle_beta   90.00
_cell.angle_gamma   90.00
#
_symmetry.space_group_name_H-M   'P 1'
#
loop_
_entity.id
_entity.type
_entity.pdbx_description
1 polymer ?
#
loop_
_entity_poly.entity_id
_entity_poly.type
_entity_poly.pdbx_seq_one_letter_code
_entity_poly.pdbx_strand_id
1 'polypeptide(L)'
;MTYLFLTAPIANKLWRQFADCAGIKMEGMLLQQIIIAWWKHKASPKLQEVYRAIPTIVLWTIWRRRNAIKYGNNIKYEEMVNQIVGVVRQLIKHKYPWIKKIE
;
A
#
# COMPACT_ATOMS: atom_id res chain seq x y z
N MET A 1 -10.70 12.02 -10.02
CA MET A 1 -10.34 10.67 -9.48
C MET A 1 -9.23 10.69 -8.44
N THR A 2 -8.25 11.62 -8.50
CA THR A 2 -7.16 11.76 -7.51
C THR A 2 -7.64 11.95 -6.08
N TYR A 3 -8.77 12.67 -5.89
CA TYR A 3 -9.36 12.94 -4.58
C TYR A 3 -9.62 11.68 -3.74
N LEU A 4 -10.16 10.63 -4.37
CA LEU A 4 -10.53 9.41 -3.66
C LEU A 4 -9.32 8.55 -3.27
N PHE A 5 -8.31 8.51 -4.12
CA PHE A 5 -7.18 7.58 -3.99
C PHE A 5 -5.99 8.13 -3.22
N LEU A 6 -5.95 9.44 -2.98
CA LEU A 6 -4.82 10.08 -2.31
C LEU A 6 -5.24 11.15 -1.30
N THR A 7 -6.19 12.01 -1.65
CA THR A 7 -6.51 13.21 -0.85
C THR A 7 -7.60 12.99 0.20
N ALA A 8 -8.41 11.94 0.07
CA ALA A 8 -9.35 11.53 1.12
C ALA A 8 -8.56 11.22 2.41
N PRO A 9 -9.00 11.69 3.60
CA PRO A 9 -8.22 11.59 4.83
C PRO A 9 -7.74 10.17 5.14
N ILE A 10 -8.61 9.18 4.92
CA ILE A 10 -8.27 7.77 5.15
C ILE A 10 -7.28 7.22 4.12
N ALA A 11 -7.39 7.64 2.86
CA ALA A 11 -6.46 7.23 1.81
C ALA A 11 -5.09 7.85 2.05
N ASN A 12 -5.05 9.13 2.41
CA ASN A 12 -3.82 9.84 2.74
C ASN A 12 -3.09 9.20 3.94
N LYS A 13 -3.84 8.92 5.02
CA LYS A 13 -3.33 8.23 6.20
C LYS A 13 -2.79 6.84 5.86
N LEU A 14 -3.46 6.11 4.98
CA LEU A 14 -3.02 4.78 4.56
C LEU A 14 -1.73 4.83 3.75
N TRP A 15 -1.64 5.73 2.77
CA TRP A 15 -0.41 5.93 2.01
C TRP A 15 0.76 6.31 2.93
N ARG A 16 0.54 7.22 3.90
CA ARG A 16 1.58 7.67 4.83
C ARG A 16 2.11 6.52 5.68
N GLN A 17 1.22 5.70 6.23
CA GLN A 17 1.59 4.52 7.01
C GLN A 17 2.65 3.64 6.32
N PHE A 18 2.50 3.39 5.02
CA PHE A 18 3.45 2.55 4.29
C PHE A 18 4.64 3.32 3.74
N ALA A 19 4.44 4.57 3.32
CA ALA A 19 5.50 5.41 2.80
C ALA A 19 6.53 5.76 3.89
N ASP A 20 6.07 6.03 5.11
CA ASP A 20 6.92 6.32 6.27
C ASP A 20 7.80 5.11 6.61
N CYS A 21 7.25 3.89 6.58
CA CYS A 21 8.02 2.64 6.75
C CYS A 21 9.10 2.46 5.67
N ALA A 22 8.89 2.99 4.47
CA ALA A 22 9.84 2.94 3.36
C ALA A 22 10.74 4.19 3.27
N GLY A 23 10.58 5.18 4.16
CA GLY A 23 11.30 6.45 4.09
C GLY A 23 10.97 7.30 2.86
N ILE A 24 9.78 7.13 2.27
CA ILE A 24 9.32 7.87 1.10
C ILE A 24 8.53 9.10 1.56
N LYS A 25 9.07 10.30 1.31
CA LYS A 25 8.34 11.55 1.57
C LYS A 25 7.28 11.77 0.50
N MET A 26 6.02 11.96 0.89
CA MET A 26 4.89 12.14 -0.04
C MET A 26 4.32 13.56 -0.08
N GLU A 27 4.86 14.49 0.72
CA GLU A 27 4.34 15.84 0.80
C GLU A 27 4.38 16.54 -0.56
N GLY A 28 3.24 17.14 -0.94
CA GLY A 28 3.08 17.82 -2.24
C GLY A 28 3.05 16.91 -3.47
N MET A 29 3.16 15.59 -3.32
CA MET A 29 3.18 14.67 -4.47
C MET A 29 1.78 14.32 -4.97
N LEU A 30 1.65 14.23 -6.30
CA LEU A 30 0.51 13.62 -6.97
C LEU A 30 0.58 12.09 -6.88
N LEU A 31 -0.56 11.41 -7.07
CA LEU A 31 -0.64 9.95 -7.00
C LEU A 31 0.35 9.26 -7.95
N GLN A 32 0.48 9.75 -9.18
CA GLN A 32 1.45 9.22 -10.14
C GLN A 32 2.89 9.37 -9.66
N GLN A 33 3.23 10.49 -9.03
CA GLN A 33 4.56 10.73 -8.46
C GLN A 33 4.85 9.80 -7.29
N ILE A 34 3.84 9.51 -6.44
CA ILE A 34 3.97 8.54 -5.36
C ILE A 34 4.23 7.14 -5.92
N ILE A 35 3.46 6.70 -6.93
CA ILE A 35 3.66 5.40 -7.58
C ILE A 35 5.08 5.30 -8.15
N ILE A 36 5.52 6.34 -8.88
CA ILE A 36 6.88 6.39 -9.45
C ILE A 36 7.95 6.38 -8.35
N ALA A 37 7.72 7.07 -7.23
CA ALA A 37 8.65 7.10 -6.10
C ALA A 37 8.83 5.70 -5.50
N TRP A 38 7.74 4.93 -5.34
CA TRP A 38 7.80 3.52 -4.92
C TRP A 38 8.56 2.65 -5.92
N TRP A 39 8.30 2.80 -7.21
CA TRP A 39 8.97 2.00 -8.26
C TRP A 39 10.46 2.28 -8.39
N LYS A 40 10.87 3.54 -8.17
CA LYS A 40 12.25 4.01 -8.27
C LYS A 40 12.99 3.97 -6.94
N HIS A 41 12.34 3.57 -5.85
CA HIS A 41 12.97 3.54 -4.54
C HIS A 41 14.18 2.59 -4.53
N LYS A 42 15.33 3.08 -4.05
CA LYS A 42 16.56 2.29 -3.97
C LYS A 42 16.47 1.33 -2.80
N ALA A 43 16.40 0.04 -3.09
CA ALA A 43 16.36 -1.03 -2.10
C ALA A 43 17.18 -2.22 -2.60
N SER A 44 17.40 -3.22 -1.74
CA SER A 44 17.96 -4.50 -2.19
C SER A 44 17.06 -5.10 -3.28
N PRO A 45 17.59 -5.88 -4.24
CA PRO A 45 16.79 -6.42 -5.35
C PRO A 45 15.54 -7.17 -4.87
N LYS A 46 15.63 -7.85 -3.72
CA LYS A 46 14.51 -8.56 -3.11
C LYS A 46 13.41 -7.62 -2.61
N LEU A 47 13.82 -6.56 -1.90
CA LEU A 47 12.89 -5.58 -1.34
C LEU A 47 12.30 -4.67 -2.42
N GLN A 48 13.05 -4.41 -3.49
CA GLN A 48 12.59 -3.61 -4.63
C GLN A 48 11.35 -4.21 -5.30
N GLU A 49 11.30 -5.54 -5.45
CA GLU A 49 10.14 -6.24 -6.00
C GLU A 49 8.90 -6.09 -5.10
N VAL A 50 9.09 -6.12 -3.78
CA VAL A 50 8.00 -5.87 -2.82
C VAL A 50 7.52 -4.42 -2.94
N TYR A 51 8.44 -3.45 -2.96
CA TYR A 51 8.12 -2.03 -3.07
C TYR A 51 7.40 -1.69 -4.38
N ARG A 52 7.71 -2.38 -5.48
CA ARG A 52 6.99 -2.23 -6.75
C ARG A 52 5.54 -2.67 -6.68
N ALA A 53 5.21 -3.64 -5.81
CA ALA A 53 3.86 -4.15 -5.64
C ALA A 53 3.01 -3.29 -4.68
N ILE A 54 3.63 -2.59 -3.71
CA ILE A 54 2.91 -1.81 -2.69
C ILE A 54 1.89 -0.83 -3.28
N PRO A 55 2.22 -0.01 -4.30
CA PRO A 55 1.25 0.93 -4.86
C PRO A 55 -0.04 0.27 -5.33
N THR A 56 0.08 -0.88 -6.01
CA THR A 56 -1.06 -1.64 -6.52
C THR A 56 -1.91 -2.19 -5.37
N ILE A 57 -1.28 -2.72 -4.31
CA ILE A 57 -1.97 -3.29 -3.15
C ILE A 57 -2.72 -2.19 -2.38
N VAL A 58 -2.11 -1.01 -2.18
CA VAL A 58 -2.72 0.14 -1.51
C VAL A 58 -3.91 0.66 -2.33
N LEU A 59 -3.73 0.88 -3.64
CA LEU A 59 -4.80 1.32 -4.54
C LEU A 59 -5.99 0.37 -4.54
N TRP A 60 -5.72 -0.94 -4.63
CA TRP A 60 -6.76 -1.96 -4.57
C TRP A 60 -7.55 -1.92 -3.26
N THR A 61 -6.86 -1.75 -2.13
CA THR A 61 -7.49 -1.69 -0.81
C THR A 61 -8.39 -0.46 -0.66
N ILE A 62 -7.95 0.69 -1.17
CA ILE A 62 -8.76 1.92 -1.19
C ILE A 62 -10.00 1.73 -2.09
N TRP A 63 -9.81 1.15 -3.28
CA TRP A 63 -10.92 0.86 -4.19
C TRP A 63 -11.94 -0.10 -3.59
N ARG A 64 -11.48 -1.17 -2.93
CA ARG A 64 -12.34 -2.12 -2.23
C ARG A 64 -13.14 -1.45 -1.12
N ARG A 65 -12.54 -0.58 -0.31
CA ARG A 65 -13.25 0.22 0.70
C ARG A 65 -14.36 1.07 0.08
N ARG A 66 -14.05 1.79 -1.01
CA ARG A 66 -15.04 2.61 -1.71
C ARG A 66 -16.25 1.78 -2.16
N ASN A 67 -16.00 0.60 -2.72
CA ASN A 67 -17.08 -0.30 -3.12
C ASN A 67 -17.86 -0.86 -1.93
N ALA A 68 -17.19 -1.21 -0.83
CA ALA A 68 -17.88 -1.64 0.38
C ALA A 68 -18.86 -0.57 0.87
N ILE A 69 -18.43 0.70 0.92
CA ILE A 69 -19.29 1.84 1.32
C ILE A 69 -20.48 1.98 0.37
N LYS A 70 -20.27 1.82 -0.94
CA LYS A 70 -21.35 1.88 -1.94
C LYS A 70 -22.44 0.83 -1.68
N TYR A 71 -22.10 -0.34 -1.13
CA TYR A 71 -23.03 -1.43 -0.85
C TYR A 71 -23.41 -1.55 0.64
N GLY A 72 -23.28 -0.46 1.41
CA GLY A 72 -23.74 -0.42 2.80
C GLY A 72 -22.81 -1.08 3.82
N ASN A 73 -21.59 -1.43 3.43
CA ASN A 73 -20.56 -1.96 4.32
C ASN A 73 -19.48 -0.91 4.62
N ASN A 74 -18.81 -0.97 5.77
CA ASN A 74 -17.76 -0.03 6.11
C ASN A 74 -16.54 -0.77 6.67
N ILE A 75 -15.52 -0.91 5.82
CA ILE A 75 -14.23 -1.46 6.23
C ILE A 75 -13.58 -0.48 7.22
N LYS A 76 -12.97 -0.94 8.30
CA LYS A 76 -12.24 -0.05 9.23
C LYS A 76 -10.81 0.24 8.74
N TYR A 77 -10.17 1.29 9.25
CA TYR A 77 -8.80 1.60 8.87
C TYR A 77 -7.82 0.46 9.22
N GLU A 78 -7.94 -0.11 10.42
CA GLU A 78 -7.12 -1.25 10.87
C GLU A 78 -7.28 -2.47 9.96
N GLU A 79 -8.49 -2.75 9.51
CA GLU A 79 -8.76 -3.82 8.54
C GLU A 79 -8.06 -3.56 7.21
N MET A 80 -8.03 -2.31 6.74
CA MET A 80 -7.29 -1.96 5.51
C MET A 80 -5.78 -2.20 5.68
N VAL A 81 -5.20 -1.80 6.82
CA VAL A 81 -3.78 -2.04 7.13
C VAL A 81 -3.50 -3.54 7.19
N ASN A 82 -4.30 -4.30 7.92
CA ASN A 82 -4.16 -5.75 8.04
C ASN A 82 -4.30 -6.46 6.68
N GLN A 83 -5.20 -6.00 5.82
CA GLN A 83 -5.35 -6.52 4.46
C GLN A 83 -4.07 -6.28 3.64
N ILE A 84 -3.49 -5.08 3.68
CA ILE A 84 -2.25 -4.78 2.94
C ILE A 84 -1.10 -5.62 3.49
N VAL A 85 -0.91 -5.65 4.82
CA VAL A 85 0.13 -6.46 5.47
C VAL A 85 -0.02 -7.94 5.13
N GLY A 86 -1.25 -8.46 5.13
CA GLY A 86 -1.54 -9.85 4.76
C GLY A 86 -1.11 -10.17 3.33
N VAL A 87 -1.47 -9.31 2.37
CA VAL A 87 -1.09 -9.47 0.95
C VAL A 87 0.43 -9.36 0.77
N VAL A 88 1.08 -8.42 1.45
CA VAL A 88 2.55 -8.27 1.42
C VAL A 88 3.23 -9.51 2.01
N ARG A 89 2.76 -10.03 3.15
CA ARG A 89 3.28 -11.29 3.72
C ARG A 89 3.11 -12.46 2.75
N GLN A 90 1.96 -12.57 2.09
CA GLN A 90 1.73 -13.61 1.09
C GLN A 90 2.69 -13.47 -0.11
N LEU A 91 2.90 -12.25 -0.61
CA LEU A 91 3.85 -11.96 -1.67
C LEU A 91 5.28 -12.37 -1.28
N ILE A 92 5.73 -12.01 -0.08
CA ILE A 92 7.06 -12.35 0.43
C ILE A 92 7.19 -13.87 0.58
N LYS A 93 6.21 -14.56 1.18
CA LYS A 93 6.23 -16.03 1.31
C LYS A 93 6.27 -16.73 -0.04
N HIS A 94 5.55 -16.22 -1.02
CA HIS A 94 5.53 -16.77 -2.36
C HIS A 94 6.85 -16.56 -3.12
N LYS A 95 7.45 -15.37 -3.00
CA LYS A 95 8.71 -15.03 -3.68
C LYS A 95 9.95 -15.59 -2.97
N TYR A 96 9.90 -15.73 -1.65
CA TYR A 96 11.01 -16.11 -0.79
C TYR A 96 10.59 -17.20 0.23
N PRO A 97 10.23 -18.41 -0.24
CA PRO A 97 9.69 -19.48 0.59
C PRO A 97 10.64 -19.98 1.68
N TRP A 98 11.94 -19.71 1.56
CA TRP A 98 12.95 -20.06 2.55
C TRP A 98 12.96 -19.12 3.78
N ILE A 99 12.23 -18.00 3.76
CA ILE A 99 12.07 -17.11 4.92
C ILE A 99 11.06 -17.75 5.87
N LYS A 100 11.56 -18.45 6.90
CA LYS A 100 10.76 -19.27 7.83
C LYS A 100 9.92 -18.45 8.84
N LYS A 101 10.36 -17.23 9.18
CA LYS A 101 9.63 -16.33 10.08
C LYS A 101 9.51 -14.94 9.46
N ILE A 102 8.28 -14.47 9.34
CA ILE A 102 7.93 -13.06 9.10
C ILE A 102 6.97 -12.76 10.24
N GLU A 103 7.53 -12.34 11.39
CA GLU A 103 6.75 -11.89 12.56
C GLU A 103 6.13 -10.52 12.23
#